data_AF-U2UW50-F1
#
_entry.id   AF-U2UW50-F1
#
_cell.length_a   1.000
_cell.length_b   1.000
_cell.length_c   1.000
_cell.angle_alpha   90.00
_cell.angle_beta   90.00
_cell.angle_gamma   90.00
#
_symmetry.space_group_name_H-M   'P 1'
#
loop_
_entity.id
_entity.type
_entity.pdbx_description
1 polymer ?
#
loop_
_entity_poly.entity_id
_entity_poly.type
_entity_poly.pdbx_seq_one_letter_code
_entity_poly.pdbx_strand_id
1 'polypeptide(L)'
;MEFPVILDMDAPKVNAYSLESSIAEKLEAIVKNGFLNSRYKDFYDIYVLSEKYPFNYEELNNAVAETFANRKTPITMDTPVFSNEFLSASMHQTRWNSFLKKKKALIPVSMNDAMSRIKTFVTPLLTQTNAPVTEWDLDEGCWK
;
A
#
# COMPACT_ATOMS: atom_id res chain seq x y z
N MET A 1 8.51 18.95 -3.95
CA MET A 1 7.70 19.03 -5.18
C MET A 1 7.43 20.49 -5.49
N GLU A 2 7.58 20.91 -6.74
CA GLU A 2 7.24 22.27 -7.21
C GLU A 2 5.80 22.28 -7.72
N PHE A 3 5.03 23.29 -7.34
CA PHE A 3 3.64 23.42 -7.76
C PHE A 3 3.48 24.48 -8.87
N PRO A 4 2.57 24.26 -9.84
CA PRO A 4 2.33 25.22 -10.90
C PRO A 4 1.78 26.53 -10.34
N VAL A 5 2.27 27.64 -10.86
CA VAL A 5 1.84 29.00 -10.51
C VAL A 5 0.94 29.57 -11.60
N ILE A 6 -0.08 30.33 -11.19
CA ILE A 6 -1.01 31.02 -12.10
C ILE A 6 -0.48 32.43 -12.44
N LEU A 7 0.37 33.00 -11.58
CA LEU A 7 0.98 34.31 -11.74
C LEU A 7 2.50 34.14 -11.92
N ASP A 8 3.16 35.16 -12.47
CA ASP A 8 4.60 35.16 -12.77
C ASP A 8 5.42 35.32 -11.47
N MET A 9 5.49 34.23 -10.71
CA MET A 9 6.18 34.13 -9.43
C MET A 9 6.95 32.81 -9.33
N ASP A 10 7.90 32.76 -8.41
CA ASP A 10 8.65 31.53 -8.16
C ASP A 10 7.70 30.39 -7.71
N ALA A 11 7.89 29.21 -8.28
CA ALA A 11 7.08 28.04 -7.95
C ALA A 11 7.25 27.67 -6.47
N PRO A 12 6.16 27.57 -5.68
CA PRO A 12 6.26 27.19 -4.29
C PRO A 12 6.77 25.76 -4.17
N LYS A 13 7.79 25.58 -3.32
CA LYS A 13 8.35 24.28 -2.97
C LYS A 13 7.62 23.71 -1.76
N VAL A 14 6.96 22.58 -1.97
CA VAL A 14 6.26 21.84 -0.90
C VAL A 14 7.03 20.56 -0.60
N ASN A 15 7.31 20.33 0.68
CA ASN A 15 7.77 19.03 1.17
C ASN A 15 6.59 18.08 1.16
N ALA A 16 6.58 17.16 0.20
CA ALA A 16 5.59 16.10 0.10
C ALA A 16 6.29 14.78 0.42
N TYR A 17 5.57 13.86 1.07
CA TYR A 17 6.03 12.49 1.24
C TYR A 17 6.22 11.84 -0.13
N SER A 18 7.24 10.98 -0.23
CA SER A 18 7.43 10.14 -1.41
C SER A 18 6.32 9.09 -1.50
N LEU A 19 6.17 8.44 -2.66
CA LEU A 19 5.19 7.38 -2.84
C LEU A 19 5.50 6.20 -1.90
N GLU A 20 6.77 5.92 -1.69
CA GLU A 20 7.31 4.89 -0.79
C GLU A 20 6.88 5.15 0.65
N SER A 21 7.07 6.38 1.15
CA SER A 21 6.60 6.77 2.48
C SER A 21 5.07 6.64 2.60
N SER A 22 4.33 7.02 1.55
CA SER A 22 2.87 6.89 1.55
C SER A 22 2.44 5.41 1.64
N ILE A 23 3.10 4.52 0.91
CA ILE A 23 2.85 3.07 1.00
C ILE A 23 3.22 2.54 2.37
N ALA A 24 4.39 2.92 2.90
CA ALA A 24 4.87 2.46 4.20
C ALA A 24 3.90 2.80 5.34
N GLU A 25 3.38 4.04 5.38
CA GLU A 25 2.40 4.45 6.39
C GLU A 25 1.07 3.70 6.29
N LYS A 26 0.61 3.45 5.06
CA LYS A 26 -0.63 2.70 4.80
C LYS A 26 -0.49 1.25 5.18
N LEU A 27 0.62 0.63 4.79
CA LEU A 27 0.94 -0.75 5.09
C LEU A 27 1.05 -0.97 6.60
N GLU A 28 1.77 -0.09 7.30
CA GLU A 28 1.87 -0.13 8.76
C GLU A 28 0.48 -0.06 9.42
N ALA A 29 -0.37 0.86 8.97
CA ALA A 29 -1.70 1.03 9.53
C ALA A 29 -2.59 -0.21 9.35
N ILE A 30 -2.55 -0.86 8.17
CA ILE A 30 -3.33 -2.08 7.93
C ILE A 30 -2.76 -3.28 8.70
N VAL A 31 -1.43 -3.41 8.81
CA VAL A 31 -0.81 -4.50 9.59
C VAL A 31 -1.14 -4.35 11.07
N LYS A 32 -0.98 -3.14 11.62
CA LYS A 32 -1.26 -2.83 13.03
C LYS A 32 -2.70 -3.11 13.44
N ASN A 33 -3.66 -2.81 12.58
CA ASN A 33 -5.08 -3.01 12.88
C ASN A 33 -5.54 -4.47 12.73
N GLY A 34 -4.78 -5.31 12.01
CA GLY A 34 -5.07 -6.74 11.84
C GLY A 34 -6.50 -7.02 11.38
N PHE A 35 -7.20 -7.89 12.10
CA PHE A 35 -8.56 -8.29 11.73
C PHE A 35 -9.58 -7.15 11.89
N LEU A 36 -9.35 -6.19 12.79
CA LEU A 36 -10.31 -5.14 13.09
C LEU A 36 -10.23 -3.94 12.12
N ASN A 37 -9.58 -4.13 10.97
CA ASN A 37 -9.39 -3.07 9.98
C ASN A 37 -10.72 -2.44 9.51
N SER A 38 -10.74 -1.11 9.60
CA SER A 38 -11.80 -0.24 9.04
C SER A 38 -11.27 0.69 7.94
N ARG A 39 -9.95 0.69 7.69
CA ARG A 39 -9.25 1.63 6.80
C ARG A 39 -9.19 1.14 5.36
N TYR A 40 -10.32 0.74 4.77
CA TYR A 40 -10.39 0.18 3.40
C TYR A 40 -9.80 1.07 2.31
N LYS A 41 -9.75 2.39 2.54
CA LYS A 41 -9.04 3.32 1.66
C LYS A 41 -7.55 3.01 1.54
N ASP A 42 -6.88 2.61 2.63
CA ASP A 42 -5.45 2.35 2.60
C ASP A 42 -5.11 1.11 1.79
N PHE A 43 -5.92 0.05 1.89
CA PHE A 43 -5.83 -1.12 1.00
C PHE A 43 -5.98 -0.72 -0.47
N TYR A 44 -7.02 0.07 -0.77
CA TYR A 44 -7.27 0.54 -2.13
C TYR A 44 -6.16 1.44 -2.67
N ASP A 45 -5.63 2.33 -1.84
CA ASP A 45 -4.53 3.21 -2.22
C ASP A 45 -3.26 2.39 -2.49
N ILE A 46 -2.90 1.39 -1.67
CA ILE A 46 -1.76 0.50 -1.95
C ILE A 46 -1.98 -0.25 -3.27
N TYR A 47 -3.17 -0.83 -3.47
CA TYR A 47 -3.53 -1.50 -4.72
C TYR A 47 -3.33 -0.57 -5.93
N VAL A 48 -3.92 0.61 -5.91
CA VAL A 48 -3.82 1.57 -7.02
C VAL A 48 -2.40 2.06 -7.24
N LEU A 49 -1.62 2.30 -6.18
CA LEU A 49 -0.24 2.72 -6.31
C LEU A 49 0.61 1.61 -6.95
N SER A 50 0.42 0.37 -6.51
CA SER A 50 1.09 -0.80 -7.10
C SER A 50 0.72 -1.05 -8.57
N GLU A 51 -0.45 -0.58 -9.02
CA GLU A 51 -0.90 -0.68 -10.42
C GLU A 51 -0.37 0.46 -11.31
N LYS A 52 0.06 1.58 -10.72
CA LYS A 52 0.30 2.82 -11.48
C LYS A 52 1.76 3.29 -11.48
N TYR A 53 2.55 2.88 -10.50
CA TYR A 53 3.92 3.32 -10.35
C TYR A 53 4.89 2.14 -10.19
N PRO A 54 6.04 2.16 -10.89
CA PRO A 54 7.13 1.27 -10.53
C PRO A 54 7.69 1.68 -9.17
N PHE A 55 8.32 0.73 -8.48
CA PHE A 55 8.97 0.98 -7.20
C PHE A 55 10.34 0.34 -7.18
N ASN A 56 11.35 1.11 -6.78
CA ASN A 56 12.63 0.54 -6.40
C ASN A 56 12.49 -0.17 -5.05
N TYR A 57 12.97 -1.40 -4.97
CA TYR A 57 12.84 -2.22 -3.76
C TYR A 57 13.57 -1.61 -2.57
N GLU A 58 14.79 -1.11 -2.75
CA GLU A 58 15.61 -0.57 -1.66
C GLU A 58 14.98 0.69 -1.05
N GLU A 59 14.54 1.63 -1.88
CA GLU A 59 13.87 2.85 -1.42
C GLU A 59 12.57 2.53 -0.66
N LEU A 60 11.74 1.63 -1.21
CA LEU A 60 10.49 1.24 -0.58
C LEU A 60 10.71 0.46 0.72
N ASN A 61 11.66 -0.48 0.72
CA ASN A 61 12.00 -1.28 1.88
C ASN A 61 12.54 -0.41 3.03
N ASN A 62 13.38 0.59 2.72
CA ASN A 62 13.87 1.55 3.71
C ASN A 62 12.71 2.35 4.32
N ALA A 63 11.81 2.88 3.50
CA ALA A 63 10.64 3.60 3.99
C ALA A 63 9.73 2.73 4.90
N VAL A 64 9.51 1.47 4.51
CA VAL A 64 8.76 0.50 5.32
C VAL A 64 9.48 0.22 6.64
N ALA A 65 10.78 -0.08 6.60
CA ALA A 65 11.57 -0.39 7.78
C ALA A 65 11.57 0.75 8.80
N GLU A 66 11.83 1.98 8.34
CA GLU A 66 11.81 3.18 9.21
C GLU A 66 10.42 3.43 9.79
N THR A 67 9.37 3.33 8.98
CA THR A 67 7.99 3.60 9.42
C THR A 67 7.56 2.59 10.48
N PHE A 68 7.79 1.30 10.24
CA PHE A 68 7.43 0.23 11.18
C PHE A 68 8.23 0.34 12.48
N ALA A 69 9.54 0.62 12.41
CA ALA A 69 10.39 0.83 13.57
C ALA A 69 9.91 2.03 14.41
N ASN A 70 9.66 3.18 13.77
CA ASN A 70 9.19 4.39 14.44
C ASN A 70 7.84 4.20 15.14
N ARG A 71 6.95 3.41 14.52
CA ARG A 71 5.61 3.12 15.06
C ARG A 71 5.55 1.90 15.96
N LYS A 72 6.69 1.21 16.16
CA LYS A 72 6.83 -0.01 16.98
C LYS A 72 5.90 -1.13 16.52
N THR A 73 5.70 -1.24 15.21
CA THR A 73 4.89 -2.29 14.58
C THR A 73 5.83 -3.36 14.02
N PRO A 74 5.67 -4.64 14.37
CA PRO A 74 6.50 -5.71 13.83
C PRO A 74 6.35 -5.83 12.31
N ILE A 75 7.48 -6.01 11.61
CA ILE A 75 7.51 -6.33 10.19
C ILE A 75 7.26 -7.83 10.05
N THR A 76 6.07 -8.23 9.63
CA THR A 76 5.69 -9.63 9.50
C THR A 76 4.51 -9.82 8.54
N MET A 77 4.51 -10.94 7.82
CA MET A 77 3.34 -11.43 7.08
C MET A 77 2.36 -12.21 7.98
N ASP A 78 2.81 -12.64 9.16
CA ASP A 78 1.98 -13.33 10.16
C ASP A 78 1.10 -12.32 10.93
N THR A 79 0.05 -11.85 10.25
CA THR A 79 -0.94 -10.93 10.80
C THR A 79 -2.34 -11.29 10.28
N PRO A 80 -3.40 -11.15 11.10
CA PRO A 80 -4.75 -11.50 10.67
C PRO A 80 -5.22 -10.77 9.41
N VAL A 81 -4.66 -9.60 9.08
CA VAL A 81 -5.07 -8.84 7.87
C VAL A 81 -4.78 -9.59 6.56
N PHE A 82 -3.79 -10.48 6.56
CA PHE A 82 -3.44 -11.30 5.38
C PHE A 82 -4.04 -12.71 5.44
N SER A 83 -4.85 -13.02 6.45
CA SER A 83 -5.39 -14.38 6.62
C SER A 83 -6.59 -14.65 5.70
N ASN A 84 -6.89 -15.93 5.50
CA ASN A 84 -8.07 -16.33 4.71
C ASN A 84 -9.37 -16.01 5.44
N GLU A 85 -9.35 -15.98 6.78
CA GLU A 85 -10.48 -15.57 7.62
C GLU A 85 -10.84 -14.10 7.39
N PHE A 86 -9.85 -13.21 7.26
CA PHE A 86 -10.09 -11.80 6.95
C PHE A 86 -10.71 -11.62 5.56
N LEU A 87 -10.20 -12.35 4.56
CA LEU A 87 -10.71 -12.30 3.19
C LEU A 87 -12.10 -12.92 3.04
N SER A 88 -12.39 -14.00 3.74
CA SER A 88 -13.69 -14.69 3.64
C SER A 88 -14.79 -14.06 4.50
N ALA A 89 -14.45 -13.20 5.46
CA ALA A 89 -15.43 -12.57 6.33
C ALA A 89 -16.35 -11.60 5.57
N SER A 90 -17.66 -11.89 5.63
CA SER A 90 -18.72 -11.10 4.99
C SER A 90 -18.72 -9.63 5.39
N MET A 91 -18.32 -9.32 6.62
CA MET A 91 -18.15 -7.96 7.13
C MET A 91 -17.13 -7.16 6.32
N HIS A 92 -15.95 -7.74 6.05
CA HIS A 92 -14.89 -7.06 5.30
C HIS A 92 -15.28 -6.86 3.84
N GLN A 93 -15.85 -7.89 3.22
CA GLN A 93 -16.39 -7.82 1.86
C GLN A 93 -17.45 -6.71 1.71
N THR A 94 -18.39 -6.64 2.65
CA THR A 94 -19.46 -5.62 2.64
C THR A 94 -18.89 -4.22 2.80
N ARG A 95 -17.92 -4.03 3.70
CA ARG A 95 -17.29 -2.74 3.94
C ARG A 95 -16.42 -2.29 2.76
N TRP A 96 -15.70 -3.21 2.11
CA TRP A 96 -14.96 -2.95 0.88
C TRP A 96 -15.88 -2.44 -0.23
N ASN A 97 -16.95 -3.18 -0.53
CA ASN A 97 -17.92 -2.81 -1.56
C ASN A 97 -18.60 -1.46 -1.26
N SER A 98 -18.93 -1.22 0.02
CA SER A 98 -19.47 0.06 0.46
C SER A 98 -18.48 1.22 0.26
N PHE A 99 -17.20 0.99 0.53
CA PHE A 99 -16.14 1.97 0.29
C PHE A 99 -16.03 2.30 -1.20
N LEU A 100 -15.92 1.30 -2.07
CA LEU A 100 -15.78 1.51 -3.53
C LEU A 100 -16.96 2.32 -4.09
N LYS A 101 -18.19 1.97 -3.70
CA LYS A 101 -19.40 2.67 -4.13
C LYS A 101 -19.42 4.12 -3.65
N LYS A 102 -19.16 4.36 -2.36
CA LYS A 102 -19.24 5.71 -1.76
C LYS A 102 -18.15 6.65 -2.28
N LYS A 103 -16.95 6.12 -2.52
CA LYS A 103 -15.80 6.92 -2.97
C LYS A 103 -15.68 7.02 -4.49
N LYS A 104 -16.62 6.43 -5.24
CA LYS A 104 -16.58 6.34 -6.71
C LYS A 104 -15.19 5.91 -7.16
N ALA A 105 -14.75 4.77 -6.63
CA ALA A 105 -13.42 4.24 -6.89
C ALA A 105 -13.13 4.22 -8.39
N LEU A 106 -11.95 4.72 -8.77
CA LEU A 106 -11.53 4.84 -10.16
C LEU A 106 -11.42 3.48 -10.85
N ILE A 107 -11.03 2.45 -10.10
CA ILE A 107 -10.83 1.09 -10.58
C ILE A 107 -11.75 0.18 -9.75
N PRO A 108 -12.81 -0.39 -10.34
CA PRO A 108 -13.61 -1.39 -9.65
C PRO A 108 -12.81 -2.68 -9.54
N VAL A 109 -12.65 -3.20 -8.33
CA VAL A 109 -11.89 -4.44 -8.06
C VAL A 109 -12.47 -5.16 -6.86
N SER A 110 -12.50 -6.49 -6.87
CA SER A 110 -12.95 -7.24 -5.71
C SER A 110 -11.94 -7.13 -4.57
N MET A 111 -12.37 -7.33 -3.32
CA MET A 111 -11.43 -7.30 -2.19
C MET A 111 -10.36 -8.38 -2.31
N ASN A 112 -10.72 -9.54 -2.87
CA ASN A 112 -9.82 -10.68 -3.03
C ASN A 112 -8.74 -10.38 -4.08
N ASP A 113 -9.13 -9.82 -5.23
CA ASP A 113 -8.17 -9.50 -6.30
C ASP A 113 -7.23 -8.37 -5.84
N ALA A 114 -7.77 -7.34 -5.20
CA ALA A 114 -6.96 -6.26 -4.64
C ALA A 114 -5.97 -6.80 -3.61
N MET A 115 -6.43 -7.66 -2.69
CA MET A 115 -5.54 -8.27 -1.70
C MET A 115 -4.52 -9.22 -2.32
N SER A 116 -4.86 -9.93 -3.39
CA SER A 116 -3.92 -10.80 -4.09
C SER A 116 -2.74 -10.00 -4.60
N ARG A 117 -3.00 -8.87 -5.29
CA ARG A 117 -1.93 -7.96 -5.73
C ARG A 117 -1.17 -7.35 -4.56
N ILE A 118 -1.87 -6.85 -3.54
CA ILE A 118 -1.23 -6.27 -2.35
C ILE A 118 -0.28 -7.28 -1.71
N LYS A 119 -0.71 -8.54 -1.53
CA LYS A 119 0.14 -9.60 -0.96
C LYS A 119 1.39 -9.82 -1.79
N THR A 120 1.28 -9.97 -3.10
CA THR A 120 2.45 -10.11 -4.00
C THR A 120 3.40 -8.92 -3.84
N PHE A 121 2.85 -7.71 -3.83
CA PHE A 121 3.61 -6.48 -3.71
C PHE A 121 4.33 -6.33 -2.37
N VAL A 122 3.67 -6.63 -1.24
CA VAL A 122 4.24 -6.37 0.10
C VAL A 122 5.03 -7.54 0.70
N THR A 123 4.87 -8.75 0.17
CA THR A 123 5.55 -9.95 0.70
C THR A 123 7.05 -9.72 0.87
N PRO A 124 7.82 -9.29 -0.16
CA PRO A 124 9.26 -9.18 0.04
C PRO A 124 9.67 -8.13 1.06
N LEU A 125 8.87 -7.07 1.22
CA LEU A 125 9.05 -6.01 2.22
C LEU A 125 8.80 -6.51 3.65
N LEU A 126 7.91 -7.50 3.82
CA LEU A 126 7.49 -8.00 5.13
C LEU A 126 8.15 -9.31 5.55
N THR A 127 8.79 -10.04 4.62
CA THR A 127 9.54 -11.26 4.92
C THR A 127 11.06 -11.06 4.89
N GLN A 128 11.55 -9.86 4.56
CA GLN A 128 12.98 -9.53 4.46
C GLN A 128 13.76 -10.60 3.66
N THR A 129 13.32 -10.82 2.42
CA THR A 129 13.88 -11.89 1.58
C THR A 129 15.34 -11.61 1.22
N ASN A 130 16.15 -12.66 1.14
CA ASN A 130 17.50 -12.60 0.57
C ASN A 130 17.51 -12.71 -0.97
N ALA A 131 16.36 -12.82 -1.62
CA ALA A 131 16.27 -12.87 -3.07
C ALA A 131 16.62 -11.49 -3.67
N PRO A 132 17.33 -11.44 -4.81
CA PRO A 132 17.67 -10.19 -5.47
C PRO A 132 16.41 -9.62 -6.14
N VAL A 133 15.59 -8.92 -5.37
CA VAL A 133 14.50 -8.09 -5.89
C VAL A 133 14.96 -6.66 -5.97
N THR A 134 14.74 -6.02 -7.11
CA THR A 134 15.28 -4.70 -7.41
C THR A 134 14.18 -3.71 -7.76
N GLU A 135 13.20 -4.13 -8.57
CA GLU A 135 12.17 -3.24 -9.08
C GLU A 135 10.82 -3.95 -9.18
N TRP A 136 9.75 -3.20 -8.90
CA TRP A 136 8.39 -3.64 -9.11
C TRP A 136 7.95 -3.38 -10.56
N ASP A 137 7.65 -4.46 -11.28
CA ASP A 137 7.11 -4.39 -12.62
C ASP A 137 5.58 -4.25 -12.60
N LEU A 138 5.09 -3.17 -13.23
CA LEU A 138 3.68 -2.83 -13.28
C LEU A 138 2.86 -3.79 -14.12
N ASP A 139 3.39 -4.17 -15.28
CA ASP A 139 2.71 -4.92 -16.33
C ASP A 139 2.60 -6.40 -15.94
N GLU A 140 3.68 -6.94 -15.36
CA GLU A 140 3.73 -8.31 -14.86
C GLU A 140 3.14 -8.44 -13.45
N GLY A 141 3.09 -7.35 -12.68
CA GLY A 141 2.56 -7.34 -11.32
C GLY A 141 3.40 -8.16 -10.35
N CYS A 142 4.73 -8.14 -10.52
CA CYS A 142 5.69 -8.85 -9.69
C CYS A 142 6.99 -8.07 -9.50
N TRP A 143 7.79 -8.49 -8.52
CA TRP A 143 9.15 -7.98 -8.33
C TRP A 143 10.13 -8.70 -9.25
N LYS A 144 11.04 -7.94 -9.87
CA LYS A 144 12.13 -8.42 -10.73
C LYS A 144 13.47 -8.46 -10.00
#